data_AF-A0A965LE32-F1
#
_entry.id   AF-A0A965LE32-F1
#
_cell.length_a   1.000
_cell.length_b   1.000
_cell.length_c   1.000
_cell.angle_alpha   90.00
_cell.angle_beta   90.00
_cell.angle_gamma   90.00
#
_symmetry.space_group_name_H-M   'P 1'
#
loop_
_entity.id
_entity.type
_entity.pdbx_description
1 polymer ?
#
loop_
_entity_poly.entity_id
_entity_poly.type
_entity_poly.pdbx_seq_one_letter_code
_entity_poly.pdbx_strand_id
1 'polypeptide(L)'
;MKRIIATVAVFFVSHLAALAAEVFTSGPGWLSFEGGKGPGAGKHVVLMAGDEEYRSEESMPMLARILSERHGFKCTVIFSHDDGVINPNSQKTMGKPEALAWYPDYRYSHQHARFWRHRERQPIRRLQLE
;
A
#
# COMPACT_ATOMS: atom_id res chain seq x y z
N MET A 1 -47.48 -22.40 5.60
CA MET A 1 -46.70 -22.06 4.39
C MET A 1 -46.28 -20.59 4.34
N LYS A 2 -47.20 -19.61 4.39
CA LYS A 2 -46.86 -18.16 4.33
C LYS A 2 -45.90 -17.64 5.42
N ARG A 3 -45.95 -18.21 6.63
CA ARG A 3 -45.09 -17.83 7.78
C ARG A 3 -43.65 -18.36 7.68
N ILE A 4 -43.45 -19.51 7.03
CA ILE A 4 -42.11 -20.11 6.85
C ILE A 4 -41.33 -19.33 5.78
N ILE A 5 -42.03 -18.88 4.73
CA ILE A 5 -41.47 -18.04 3.66
C ILE A 5 -41.03 -16.68 4.21
N ALA A 6 -41.81 -16.06 5.10
CA ALA A 6 -41.46 -14.79 5.72
C ALA A 6 -40.21 -14.88 6.62
N THR A 7 -40.09 -15.95 7.43
CA THR A 7 -38.91 -16.13 8.30
C THR A 7 -37.64 -16.44 7.51
N VAL A 8 -37.71 -17.28 6.47
CA VAL A 8 -36.58 -17.56 5.58
C VAL A 8 -36.15 -16.28 4.84
N ALA A 9 -37.09 -15.45 4.38
CA ALA A 9 -36.78 -14.17 3.76
C ALA A 9 -36.06 -13.20 4.72
N VAL A 10 -36.44 -13.15 6.00
CA VAL A 10 -35.77 -12.31 7.01
C VAL A 10 -34.34 -12.81 7.33
N PHE A 11 -34.12 -14.14 7.34
CA PHE A 11 -32.77 -14.70 7.48
C PHE A 11 -31.89 -14.49 6.23
N PHE A 12 -32.49 -14.50 5.04
CA PHE A 12 -31.76 -14.24 3.79
C PHE A 12 -31.38 -12.76 3.61
N VAL A 13 -32.25 -11.84 4.03
CA VAL A 13 -31.97 -10.39 4.01
C VAL A 13 -30.92 -9.99 5.05
N SER A 14 -30.82 -10.69 6.18
CA SER A 14 -29.80 -10.42 7.21
C SER A 14 -28.41 -11.02 6.91
N HIS A 15 -28.31 -12.08 6.11
CA HIS A 15 -27.02 -12.66 5.71
C HIS A 15 -26.37 -11.95 4.50
N LEU A 16 -27.12 -11.15 3.74
CA LEU A 16 -26.58 -10.42 2.59
C LEU A 16 -25.75 -9.18 3.00
N ALA A 17 -25.95 -8.65 4.21
CA ALA A 17 -25.20 -7.49 4.72
C ALA A 17 -23.79 -7.81 5.24
N ALA A 18 -23.44 -9.10 5.37
CA ALA A 18 -22.14 -9.56 5.91
C ALA A 18 -21.16 -10.04 4.84
N LEU A 19 -21.50 -9.92 3.56
CA LEU A 19 -20.54 -10.12 2.47
C LEU A 19 -19.62 -8.90 2.44
N ALA A 20 -18.56 -8.98 3.24
CA ALA A 20 -17.61 -7.92 3.52
C ALA A 20 -17.24 -7.15 2.25
N ALA A 21 -17.64 -5.87 2.22
CA ALA A 21 -17.01 -4.90 1.36
C ALA A 21 -15.50 -4.92 1.65
N GLU A 22 -14.68 -4.97 0.61
CA GLU A 22 -13.25 -4.73 0.76
C GLU A 22 -13.07 -3.26 1.17
N VAL A 23 -12.92 -3.03 2.48
CA VAL A 23 -12.78 -1.69 3.06
C VAL A 23 -11.34 -1.25 2.83
N PHE A 24 -11.06 -0.72 1.64
CA PHE A 24 -9.96 0.22 1.50
C PHE A 24 -10.47 1.61 1.91
N THR A 25 -9.60 2.40 2.53
CA THR A 25 -9.85 3.82 2.81
C THR A 25 -8.93 4.67 1.96
N SER A 26 -9.34 5.88 1.64
CA SER A 26 -8.58 6.80 0.80
C SER A 26 -8.60 8.21 1.35
N GLY A 27 -7.63 9.01 0.93
CA GLY A 27 -7.57 10.44 1.18
C GLY A 27 -6.70 11.12 0.11
N PRO A 28 -6.37 12.42 0.28
CA PRO A 28 -5.56 13.15 -0.69
C PRO A 28 -4.20 12.48 -0.89
N GLY A 29 -3.98 11.90 -2.08
CA GLY A 29 -2.72 11.25 -2.42
C GLY A 29 -2.38 9.98 -1.63
N TRP A 30 -3.36 9.24 -1.10
CA TRP A 30 -3.09 7.92 -0.50
C TRP A 30 -4.28 6.94 -0.52
N LEU A 31 -3.96 5.64 -0.43
CA LEU A 31 -4.89 4.52 -0.25
C LEU A 31 -4.44 3.66 0.93
N SER A 32 -5.36 3.08 1.71
CA SER A 32 -5.05 2.11 2.76
C SER A 32 -5.95 0.89 2.68
N PHE A 33 -5.36 -0.27 2.88
CA PHE A 33 -6.01 -1.58 2.90
C PHE A 33 -5.82 -2.16 4.30
N GLU A 34 -6.92 -2.65 4.88
CA GLU A 34 -6.90 -3.25 6.21
C GLU A 34 -6.21 -4.62 6.20
N GLY A 35 -5.39 -4.84 7.23
CA GLY A 35 -4.71 -6.11 7.42
C GLY A 35 -5.67 -7.22 7.84
N GLY A 36 -5.17 -8.45 7.82
CA GLY A 36 -5.97 -9.63 8.06
C GLY A 36 -5.18 -10.73 8.76
N LYS A 37 -5.69 -11.95 8.68
CA LYS A 37 -4.99 -13.15 9.17
C LYS A 37 -3.91 -13.55 8.16
N GLY A 38 -2.76 -14.00 8.63
CA GLY A 38 -1.66 -14.46 7.77
C GLY A 38 -0.27 -14.10 8.30
N PRO A 39 0.80 -14.39 7.55
CA PRO A 39 2.18 -14.10 7.95
C PRO A 39 2.50 -12.60 8.12
N GLY A 40 1.67 -11.74 7.53
CA GLY A 40 1.72 -10.28 7.65
C GLY A 40 0.84 -9.70 8.76
N ALA A 41 0.08 -10.53 9.49
CA ALA A 41 -0.80 -10.05 10.55
C ALA A 41 -0.04 -9.21 11.59
N GLY A 42 -0.58 -8.05 11.93
CA GLY A 42 0.04 -7.10 12.87
C GLY A 42 1.21 -6.30 12.30
N LYS A 43 1.56 -6.48 11.02
CA LYS A 43 2.60 -5.69 10.33
C LYS A 43 1.97 -4.70 9.37
N HIS A 44 2.65 -3.57 9.17
CA HIS A 44 2.23 -2.52 8.25
C HIS A 44 3.31 -2.31 7.19
N VAL A 45 2.90 -2.37 5.92
CA VAL A 45 3.72 -2.04 4.76
C VAL A 45 3.25 -0.70 4.19
N VAL A 46 4.18 0.23 4.01
CA VAL A 46 3.94 1.50 3.31
C VAL A 46 4.64 1.44 1.96
N LEU A 47 3.87 1.57 0.88
CA LEU A 47 4.34 1.59 -0.50
C LEU A 47 4.34 3.02 -1.01
N MET A 48 5.44 3.43 -1.64
CA MET A 48 5.59 4.77 -2.22
C MET A 48 5.44 4.65 -3.74
N ALA A 49 4.49 5.41 -4.28
CA ALA A 49 4.29 5.62 -5.69
C ALA A 49 4.48 7.11 -6.00
N GLY A 50 5.03 7.46 -7.14
CA GLY A 50 5.25 8.87 -7.48
C GLY A 50 6.51 9.18 -8.28
N ASP A 51 7.01 8.19 -9.00
CA ASP A 51 8.14 8.29 -9.93
C ASP A 51 7.61 7.94 -11.32
N GLU A 52 7.72 8.87 -12.28
CA GLU A 52 7.09 8.76 -13.60
C GLU A 52 7.64 7.56 -14.38
N GLU A 53 8.89 7.21 -14.13
CA GLU A 53 9.68 6.21 -14.85
C GLU A 53 9.07 4.81 -14.77
N TYR A 54 8.28 4.50 -13.75
CA TYR A 54 7.76 3.15 -13.49
C TYR A 54 6.23 3.06 -13.39
N ARG A 55 5.50 4.18 -13.56
CA ARG A 55 4.03 4.22 -13.48
C ARG A 55 3.51 3.48 -12.23
N SER A 56 4.22 3.69 -11.12
CA SER A 56 4.03 2.99 -9.85
C SER A 56 2.63 3.18 -9.26
N GLU A 57 1.92 4.22 -9.70
CA GLU A 57 0.56 4.59 -9.31
C GLU A 57 -0.45 3.52 -9.71
N GLU A 58 -0.16 2.76 -10.77
CA GLU A 58 -1.01 1.68 -11.28
C GLU A 58 -0.70 0.34 -10.58
N SER A 59 0.60 0.07 -10.35
CA SER A 59 1.05 -1.23 -9.84
C SER A 59 1.03 -1.34 -8.31
N MET A 60 1.38 -0.28 -7.57
CA MET A 60 1.45 -0.31 -6.10
C MET A 60 0.10 -0.55 -5.42
N PRO A 61 -1.04 0.00 -5.90
CA PRO A 61 -2.36 -0.34 -5.35
C PRO A 61 -2.72 -1.82 -5.52
N MET A 62 -2.39 -2.40 -6.67
CA MET A 62 -2.63 -3.83 -6.91
C MET A 62 -1.77 -4.68 -5.98
N LEU A 63 -0.49 -4.33 -5.82
CA LEU A 63 0.41 -5.02 -4.90
C LEU A 63 -0.07 -4.90 -3.45
N ALA A 64 -0.46 -3.69 -3.01
CA ALA A 64 -1.01 -3.46 -1.68
C ALA A 64 -2.18 -4.37 -1.38
N ARG A 65 -3.13 -4.47 -2.32
CA ARG A 65 -4.30 -5.33 -2.21
C ARG A 65 -3.91 -6.80 -2.07
N ILE A 66 -2.99 -7.30 -2.91
CA ILE A 66 -2.50 -8.69 -2.82
C ILE A 66 -1.85 -8.96 -1.47
N LEU A 67 -1.01 -8.06 -0.96
CA LEU A 67 -0.36 -8.18 0.34
C LEU A 67 -1.39 -8.18 1.49
N SER A 68 -2.40 -7.33 1.39
CA SER A 68 -3.49 -7.25 2.36
C SER A 68 -4.32 -8.53 2.39
N GLU A 69 -4.86 -8.93 1.25
CA GLU A 69 -5.83 -10.01 1.15
C GLU A 69 -5.21 -11.39 1.31
N ARG A 70 -4.04 -11.61 0.71
CA ARG A 70 -3.41 -12.95 0.66
C ARG A 70 -2.46 -13.19 1.81
N HIS A 71 -1.89 -12.13 2.37
CA HIS A 71 -0.83 -12.25 3.38
C HIS A 71 -1.16 -11.55 4.70
N GLY A 72 -2.26 -10.77 4.77
CA GLY A 72 -2.75 -10.18 6.01
C GLY A 72 -2.01 -8.92 6.45
N PHE A 73 -1.17 -8.33 5.59
CA PHE A 73 -0.50 -7.06 5.92
C PHE A 73 -1.49 -5.92 5.93
N LYS A 74 -1.39 -5.00 6.91
CA LYS A 74 -1.96 -3.67 6.68
C LYS A 74 -1.11 -2.99 5.61
N CYS A 75 -1.72 -2.38 4.61
CA CYS A 75 -0.99 -1.70 3.55
C CYS A 75 -1.44 -0.25 3.40
N THR A 76 -0.51 0.67 3.20
CA THR A 76 -0.80 2.04 2.77
C THR A 76 0.01 2.34 1.53
N VAL A 77 -0.63 2.83 0.48
CA VAL A 77 0.03 3.39 -0.69
C VAL A 77 -0.02 4.90 -0.57
N ILE A 78 1.13 5.55 -0.67
CA ILE A 78 1.24 7.00 -0.73
C ILE A 78 1.69 7.40 -2.12
N PHE A 79 1.08 8.45 -2.66
CA PHE A 79 1.34 8.95 -4.01
C PHE A 79 2.02 10.31 -3.95
N SER A 80 2.88 10.59 -4.92
CA SER A 80 3.18 11.97 -5.32
C SER A 80 1.91 12.63 -5.84
N HIS A 81 1.65 13.87 -5.41
CA HIS A 81 0.41 14.56 -5.75
C HIS A 81 0.55 16.08 -5.72
N ASP A 82 -0.31 16.76 -6.48
CA ASP A 82 -0.54 18.21 -6.38
C ASP A 82 -1.98 18.41 -5.88
N ASP A 83 -2.12 18.96 -4.66
CA ASP A 83 -3.43 19.26 -4.06
C ASP A 83 -4.44 18.09 -4.08
N GLY A 84 -3.95 16.87 -3.82
CA GLY A 84 -4.74 15.63 -3.78
C GLY A 84 -4.90 14.95 -5.13
N VAL A 85 -4.48 15.57 -6.24
CA VAL A 85 -4.44 14.95 -7.56
C VAL A 85 -3.11 14.24 -7.74
N ILE A 86 -3.14 12.92 -7.97
CA ILE A 86 -1.93 12.12 -8.19
C ILE A 86 -1.15 12.70 -9.37
N ASN A 87 0.10 13.08 -9.10
CA ASN A 87 1.02 13.61 -10.10
C ASN A 87 2.40 12.95 -9.91
N PRO A 88 2.76 11.95 -10.72
CA PRO A 88 4.09 11.31 -10.70
C PRO A 88 5.27 12.27 -10.99
N ASN A 89 5.02 13.45 -11.56
CA ASN A 89 6.06 14.45 -11.77
C ASN A 89 6.28 15.36 -10.54
N SER A 90 5.46 15.22 -9.50
CA SER A 90 5.55 16.03 -8.28
C SER A 90 6.55 15.44 -7.29
N GLN A 91 7.79 15.92 -7.33
CA GLN A 91 8.88 15.43 -6.48
C GLN A 91 8.89 16.03 -5.05
N LYS A 92 7.92 16.87 -4.71
CA LYS A 92 7.93 17.69 -3.48
C LYS A 92 6.91 17.24 -2.43
N THR A 93 5.93 16.43 -2.83
CA THR A 93 4.75 16.16 -2.01
C THR A 93 4.51 14.67 -1.96
N MET A 94 4.28 14.13 -0.76
CA MET A 94 3.79 12.77 -0.59
C MET A 94 2.57 12.77 0.32
N GLY A 95 1.54 12.02 -0.05
CA GLY A 95 0.36 11.86 0.81
C GLY A 95 0.69 11.13 2.11
N LYS A 96 0.01 11.49 3.20
CA LYS A 96 0.08 10.80 4.52
C LYS A 96 1.51 10.47 4.99
N PRO A 97 2.44 11.45 5.07
CA PRO A 97 3.83 11.21 5.45
C PRO A 97 3.98 10.62 6.86
N GLU A 98 3.03 10.85 7.76
CA GLU A 98 2.98 10.24 9.09
C GLU A 98 2.84 8.70 9.05
N ALA A 99 2.39 8.11 7.94
CA ALA A 99 2.42 6.66 7.76
C ALA A 99 3.86 6.11 7.72
N LEU A 100 4.84 6.92 7.27
CA LEU A 100 6.27 6.57 7.32
C LEU A 100 6.84 6.71 8.73
N ALA A 101 6.18 7.49 9.60
CA ALA A 101 6.59 7.68 10.97
C ALA A 101 6.13 6.49 11.84
N TRP A 102 6.72 5.30 11.66
CA TRP A 102 6.52 4.20 12.60
C TRP A 102 7.69 3.20 12.71
N TYR A 103 8.60 3.47 13.65
CA TYR A 103 8.72 2.74 14.93
C TYR A 103 9.73 3.49 15.83
N PRO A 104 9.43 3.79 17.11
CA PRO A 104 10.38 4.45 18.03
C PRO A 104 11.62 3.60 18.36
N ASP A 105 11.71 2.37 17.84
CA ASP A 105 12.78 1.41 18.08
C ASP A 105 13.49 0.95 16.79
N TYR A 106 13.45 1.79 15.73
CA TYR A 106 14.22 1.52 14.52
C TYR A 106 15.70 1.75 14.81
N ARG A 107 16.40 0.68 15.19
CA ARG A 107 17.83 0.54 14.91
C ARG A 107 18.01 0.76 13.42
N TYR A 108 18.39 1.96 13.04
CA TYR A 108 18.96 2.27 11.73
C TYR A 108 19.96 1.15 11.41
N SER A 109 19.61 0.27 10.47
CA SER A 109 20.51 -0.81 10.10
C SER A 109 21.71 -0.16 9.44
N HIS A 110 22.83 -0.11 10.17
CA HIS A 110 24.14 0.32 9.67
C HIS A 110 24.59 -0.44 8.40
N GLN A 111 23.82 -1.44 7.97
CA GLN A 111 23.98 -2.17 6.70
C GLN A 111 23.60 -1.33 5.48
N HIS A 112 22.54 -0.51 5.51
CA HIS A 112 22.15 0.30 4.34
C HIS A 112 23.16 1.41 4.03
N ALA A 113 23.69 2.08 5.05
CA ALA A 113 24.73 3.09 4.86
C ALA A 113 26.05 2.51 4.32
N ARG A 114 26.38 1.25 4.66
CA ARG A 114 27.56 0.55 4.10
C ARG A 114 27.36 0.13 2.65
N PHE A 115 26.16 -0.34 2.31
CA PHE A 115 25.83 -0.76 0.95
C PHE A 115 25.94 0.40 -0.06
N TRP A 116 25.41 1.57 0.27
CA TRP A 116 25.48 2.75 -0.60
C TRP A 116 26.88 3.35 -0.68
N ARG A 117 27.62 3.43 0.44
CA ARG A 117 29.03 3.92 0.46
C ARG A 117 29.98 3.05 -0.38
N HIS A 118 29.67 1.77 -0.57
CA HIS A 118 30.47 0.89 -1.43
C HIS A 118 30.19 1.11 -2.92
N ARG A 119 28.95 1.48 -3.28
CA ARG A 119 28.53 1.65 -4.67
C ARG A 119 29.02 2.97 -5.29
N GLU A 120 29.20 4.02 -4.49
CA GLU A 120 29.76 5.31 -4.94
C GLU A 120 31.23 5.23 -5.39
N ARG A 121 31.94 4.12 -5.09
CA ARG A 121 33.34 3.93 -5.49
C ARG A 121 33.53 3.25 -6.86
N GLN A 122 32.46 2.91 -7.57
CA GLN A 122 32.56 2.32 -8.90
C GLN A 122 32.05 3.33 -9.94
N PRO A 123 32.92 4.02 -10.69
CA PRO A 123 32.47 4.83 -11.81
C PRO A 123 31.77 3.90 -12.81
N ILE A 124 30.50 4.19 -13.09
CA ILE A 124 29.68 3.48 -14.06
C ILE A 124 30.44 3.51 -15.39
N ARG A 125 31.00 2.36 -15.81
CA ARG A 125 31.63 2.24 -17.12
C ARG A 125 30.54 2.54 -18.15
N ARG A 126 30.73 3.67 -18.83
CA ARG A 126 29.97 4.12 -19.99
C ARG A 126 29.97 2.95 -20.99
N LEU A 127 28.84 2.28 -21.14
CA LEU A 127 28.61 1.37 -22.27
C LEU A 127 28.57 2.26 -23.52
N GLN A 128 29.74 2.49 -24.12
CA GLN A 128 29.83 2.94 -25.49
C GLN A 128 29.36 1.78 -26.35
N LEU A 129 28.19 1.99 -26.97
CA LEU A 129 27.71 1.20 -28.08
C LEU A 129 28.70 1.41 -29.23
N GLU A 130 29.50 0.40 -29.54
CA GLU A 130 30.03 0.18 -30.90
C GLU A 130 29.05 -0.69 -31.68
#